data_AF-A0A928W2L3-F1
#
_entry.id   AF-A0A928W2L3-F1
#
_cell.length_a   1.000
_cell.length_b   1.000
_cell.length_c   1.000
_cell.angle_alpha   90.00
_cell.angle_beta   90.00
_cell.angle_gamma   90.00
#
_symmetry.space_group_name_H-M   'P 1'
#
loop_
_entity.id
_entity.type
_entity.pdbx_description
1 polymer ?
#
loop_
_entity_poly.entity_id
_entity_poly.type
_entity_poly.pdbx_seq_one_letter_code
_entity_poly.pdbx_strand_id
1 'polypeptide(L)'
;MFLTSDDRPIDPELKDIVEEIERKSPSLSVLAARQLRYCVSQTPIEIEIAKPRQLNILEDFIFRAGVEFDPPATEEELATLLGLDLIFIKNTTATLRNLQTLETDTKSAIKLTPVGQEFYHDRSVPEALETQTIYAISQPFGKIVKSSPIKSEKIDCFPDLKDYIAIDNKSDFASLSLSELRELIQNSALGFHSPDDGKLVTSFEVQGNAETIWKTLSIIVIFDVLENNFRIQARAGIKVLESASIWLNKLLAEEKLALNSLCQLTNEEINQQCREIANHKNTEVEKRVEIIRQRALDNIRHQEQEFTSETTTIEAGTAVQLRGAKISQELANILDSAKHQVLIYSPWISARVVNDRFIKRLQKLANKGVWILIGYGIAKSEEAEGRKVPKEVKEKLSAILTPEGIPAVQFFWLGGSHAKELIVDRGIHLLGSNNFLSFRASSGLWDESVYKVTILEQVRQAYEFYARRFEDKAQELWNDALKNKNIELATQAFYLWGALGMEEMALNQIKANNWEELYSVWISLVKQGIKTHRILPDSACFQQLKDIGKFNQL
;
A
#
# COMPACT_ATOMS: atom_id res chain seq x y z
N MET A 1 -14.54 22.80 -27.94
CA MET A 1 -13.12 22.83 -28.34
C MET A 1 -12.34 22.50 -27.08
N PHE A 2 -11.56 21.43 -27.12
CA PHE A 2 -11.02 20.71 -25.95
C PHE A 2 -9.81 21.44 -25.37
N LEU A 3 -9.63 21.41 -24.05
CA LEU A 3 -8.29 21.35 -23.46
C LEU A 3 -7.99 19.86 -23.33
N THR A 4 -7.25 19.31 -24.29
CA THR A 4 -6.66 17.96 -24.17
C THR A 4 -5.58 17.99 -23.10
N SER A 5 -4.97 16.86 -22.78
CA SER A 5 -3.86 16.76 -21.81
C SER A 5 -2.65 17.68 -22.08
N ASP A 6 -2.65 18.42 -23.20
CA ASP A 6 -1.54 19.25 -23.69
C ASP A 6 -1.42 20.63 -23.03
N ASP A 7 -2.47 21.12 -22.34
CA ASP A 7 -2.42 22.44 -21.68
C ASP A 7 -1.98 22.38 -20.21
N ARG A 8 -1.83 21.17 -19.65
CA ARG A 8 -1.35 20.99 -18.29
C ARG A 8 0.17 21.12 -18.25
N PRO A 9 0.75 21.82 -17.25
CA PRO A 9 2.19 21.94 -17.09
C PRO A 9 2.81 20.62 -16.61
N ILE A 10 2.97 19.68 -17.54
CA ILE A 10 3.50 18.34 -17.34
C ILE A 10 4.77 18.21 -18.17
N ASP A 11 5.90 18.01 -17.50
CA ASP A 11 7.17 17.76 -18.16
C ASP A 11 7.08 16.46 -18.99
N PRO A 12 7.59 16.44 -20.24
CA PRO A 12 7.41 15.32 -21.16
C PRO A 12 7.83 13.96 -20.61
N GLU A 13 8.89 13.92 -19.80
CA GLU A 13 9.43 12.70 -19.20
C GLU A 13 8.52 12.07 -18.13
N LEU A 14 7.53 12.81 -17.65
CA LEU A 14 6.61 12.36 -16.59
C LEU A 14 5.25 11.92 -17.14
N LYS A 15 5.00 12.02 -18.45
CA LYS A 15 3.69 11.70 -19.05
C LYS A 15 3.22 10.28 -18.72
N ASP A 16 4.07 9.27 -18.89
CA ASP A 16 3.72 7.87 -18.60
C ASP A 16 3.33 7.65 -17.13
N ILE A 17 4.03 8.32 -16.21
CA ILE A 17 3.75 8.25 -14.77
C ILE A 17 2.42 8.93 -14.45
N VAL A 18 2.15 10.07 -15.09
CA VAL A 18 0.88 10.79 -14.95
C VAL A 18 -0.29 9.93 -15.42
N GLU A 19 -0.18 9.36 -16.62
CA GLU A 19 -1.20 8.45 -17.17
C GLU A 19 -1.42 7.25 -16.26
N GLU A 20 -0.37 6.68 -15.68
CA GLU A 20 -0.49 5.60 -14.71
C GLU A 20 -1.28 6.01 -13.46
N ILE A 21 -1.00 7.21 -12.90
CA ILE A 21 -1.69 7.73 -11.71
C ILE A 21 -3.18 7.96 -12.00
N GLU A 22 -3.51 8.65 -13.09
CA GLU A 22 -4.89 8.95 -13.46
C GLU A 22 -5.67 7.67 -13.81
N ARG A 23 -5.01 6.69 -14.42
CA ARG A 23 -5.60 5.38 -14.73
C ARG A 23 -5.91 4.56 -13.47
N LYS A 24 -5.05 4.60 -12.45
CA LYS A 24 -5.22 3.81 -11.21
C LYS A 24 -6.35 4.30 -10.33
N SER A 25 -6.77 5.56 -10.46
CA SER A 25 -7.81 6.11 -9.59
C SER A 25 -8.65 7.13 -10.34
N PRO A 26 -9.92 6.79 -10.66
CA PRO A 26 -10.79 7.67 -11.42
C PRO A 26 -11.16 8.95 -10.66
N SER A 27 -10.92 9.05 -9.35
CA SER A 27 -11.07 10.30 -8.58
C SER A 27 -9.89 11.25 -8.75
N LEU A 28 -8.71 10.74 -9.11
CA LEU A 28 -7.48 11.53 -9.15
C LEU A 28 -7.24 12.12 -10.53
N SER A 29 -6.71 13.33 -10.56
CA SER A 29 -6.18 13.93 -11.77
C SER A 29 -4.87 14.63 -11.44
N VAL A 30 -3.90 14.57 -12.35
CA VAL A 30 -2.65 15.31 -12.19
C VAL A 30 -2.87 16.72 -12.74
N LEU A 31 -2.61 17.72 -11.89
CA LEU A 31 -2.68 19.12 -12.27
C LEU A 31 -1.38 19.59 -12.92
N ALA A 32 -0.24 19.18 -12.35
CA ALA A 32 1.09 19.54 -12.83
C ALA A 32 2.09 18.43 -12.48
N ALA A 33 3.13 18.27 -13.30
CA ALA A 33 4.23 17.35 -13.00
C ALA A 33 5.54 17.95 -13.51
N ARG A 34 6.56 18.04 -12.64
CA ARG A 34 7.82 18.72 -12.94
C ARG A 34 9.04 17.97 -12.43
N GLN A 35 10.16 18.15 -13.12
CA GLN A 35 11.49 17.79 -12.65
C GLN A 35 12.21 19.01 -12.09
N LEU A 36 12.63 18.88 -10.83
CA LEU A 36 13.41 19.87 -10.11
C LEU A 36 14.75 19.26 -9.72
N ARG A 37 15.69 20.11 -9.32
CA ARG A 37 16.91 19.67 -8.63
C ARG A 37 16.91 20.15 -7.19
N TYR A 38 17.57 19.38 -6.32
CA TYR A 38 17.84 19.78 -4.95
C TYR A 38 19.27 19.45 -4.57
N CYS A 39 19.79 20.23 -3.64
CA CYS A 39 21.14 20.10 -3.11
C CYS A 39 21.13 19.14 -1.93
N VAL A 40 22.05 18.18 -1.95
CA VAL A 40 22.36 17.23 -0.88
C VAL A 40 23.78 17.51 -0.40
N SER A 41 23.98 17.54 0.91
CA SER A 41 25.30 17.67 1.51
C SER A 41 25.74 16.32 2.06
N GLN A 42 26.94 15.89 1.69
CA GLN A 42 27.52 14.62 2.11
C GLN A 42 28.81 14.86 2.89
N THR A 43 28.89 14.33 4.10
CA THR A 43 30.09 14.43 4.94
C THR A 43 30.53 13.02 5.36
N PRO A 44 31.79 12.62 5.11
CA PRO A 44 32.29 11.37 5.64
C PRO A 44 32.42 11.46 7.16
N ILE A 45 32.03 10.39 7.84
CA ILE A 45 32.13 10.24 9.29
C ILE A 45 32.85 8.93 9.56
N GLU A 46 33.87 9.00 10.40
CA GLU A 46 34.56 7.85 10.93
C GLU A 46 33.88 7.46 12.24
N ILE A 47 33.47 6.20 12.37
CA ILE A 47 32.84 5.67 13.58
C ILE A 47 33.73 4.60 14.19
N GLU A 48 33.79 4.59 15.52
CA GLU A 48 34.42 3.51 16.28
C GLU A 48 33.35 2.55 16.79
N ILE A 49 33.55 1.26 16.54
CA ILE A 49 32.62 0.19 16.88
C ILE A 49 33.31 -0.73 17.89
N ALA A 50 32.70 -0.86 19.06
CA ALA A 50 33.04 -1.88 20.03
C ALA A 50 32.18 -3.13 19.78
N LYS A 51 32.81 -4.30 19.76
CA LYS A 51 32.16 -5.62 19.73
C LYS A 51 32.46 -6.33 21.05
N PRO A 52 31.52 -7.00 21.73
CA PRO A 52 31.82 -7.80 22.89
C PRO A 52 32.58 -9.06 22.45
N ARG A 53 33.60 -9.40 23.20
CA ARG A 53 34.19 -10.73 23.21
C ARG A 53 34.03 -11.35 24.60
N GLN A 54 34.13 -12.67 24.68
CA GLN A 54 34.17 -13.32 25.99
C GLN A 54 35.42 -12.90 26.76
N LEU A 55 35.26 -12.80 28.08
CA LEU A 55 36.38 -12.65 29.00
C LEU A 55 37.32 -13.84 28.81
N ASN A 56 38.62 -13.55 28.72
CA ASN A 56 39.59 -14.62 28.91
C ASN A 56 39.66 -14.98 30.40
N ILE A 57 40.28 -16.12 30.71
CA ILE A 57 40.36 -16.64 32.09
C ILE A 57 40.96 -15.60 33.05
N LEU A 58 41.99 -14.87 32.63
CA LEU A 58 42.67 -13.90 33.48
C LEU A 58 41.81 -12.65 33.73
N GLU A 59 41.10 -12.16 32.72
CA GLU A 59 40.17 -11.04 32.84
C GLU A 59 38.98 -11.38 33.73
N ASP A 60 38.45 -12.60 33.62
CA ASP A 60 37.40 -13.10 34.51
C ASP A 60 37.89 -13.10 35.97
N PHE A 61 39.10 -13.63 36.24
CA PHE A 61 39.68 -13.56 37.58
C PHE A 61 39.89 -12.13 38.08
N ILE A 62 40.31 -11.19 37.22
CA ILE A 62 40.47 -9.78 37.58
C ILE A 62 39.13 -9.13 37.92
N PHE A 63 38.08 -9.38 37.12
CA PHE A 63 36.74 -8.86 37.39
C PHE A 63 36.17 -9.42 38.68
N ARG A 64 36.27 -10.74 38.87
CA ARG A 64 35.91 -11.40 40.13
C ARG A 64 36.68 -10.83 41.29
N ALA A 65 37.97 -10.53 41.12
CA ALA A 65 38.77 -9.98 42.19
C ALA A 65 38.33 -8.57 42.64
N GLY A 66 37.79 -7.78 41.71
CA GLY A 66 37.25 -6.46 42.02
C GLY A 66 35.83 -6.46 42.59
N VAL A 67 35.10 -7.58 42.49
CA VAL A 67 33.69 -7.70 42.91
C VAL A 67 33.50 -8.63 44.11
N GLU A 68 34.19 -9.78 44.12
CA GLU A 68 33.98 -10.86 45.09
C GLU A 68 34.91 -10.79 46.30
N PHE A 69 36.06 -10.12 46.22
CA PHE A 69 36.93 -9.91 47.38
C PHE A 69 36.50 -8.69 48.19
N ASP A 70 36.49 -8.83 49.51
CA ASP A 70 36.26 -7.75 50.46
C ASP A 70 37.37 -7.73 51.54
N PRO A 71 38.29 -6.74 51.54
CA PRO A 71 38.38 -5.65 50.57
C PRO A 71 38.85 -6.14 49.18
N PRO A 72 38.61 -5.38 48.10
CA PRO A 72 39.06 -5.78 46.77
C PRO A 72 40.58 -5.95 46.72
N ALA A 73 41.05 -6.93 45.95
CA ALA A 73 42.47 -7.28 45.90
C ALA A 73 43.28 -6.24 45.10
N THR A 74 44.54 -6.03 45.47
CA THR A 74 45.52 -5.28 44.66
C THR A 74 46.12 -6.16 43.55
N GLU A 75 46.77 -5.54 42.57
CA GLU A 75 47.47 -6.26 41.49
C GLU A 75 48.55 -7.22 42.02
N GLU A 76 49.23 -6.84 43.11
CA GLU A 76 50.30 -7.60 43.75
C GLU A 76 49.77 -8.81 44.53
N GLU A 77 48.68 -8.62 45.27
CA GLU A 77 47.99 -9.70 45.98
C GLU A 77 47.38 -10.72 45.00
N LEU A 78 46.76 -10.24 43.92
CA LEU A 78 46.16 -11.11 42.90
C LEU A 78 47.23 -11.92 42.14
N ALA A 79 48.36 -11.29 41.79
CA ALA A 79 49.51 -11.99 41.19
C ALA A 79 50.03 -13.10 42.10
N THR A 80 50.18 -12.81 43.40
CA THR A 80 50.63 -13.77 44.41
C THR A 80 49.64 -14.92 44.58
N LEU A 81 48.34 -14.63 44.68
CA LEU A 81 47.28 -15.62 44.85
C LEU A 81 47.21 -16.61 43.69
N LEU A 82 47.33 -16.11 42.46
CA LEU A 82 47.26 -16.92 41.24
C LEU A 82 48.61 -17.58 40.88
N GLY A 83 49.69 -17.25 41.59
CA GLY A 83 51.04 -17.73 41.28
C GLY A 83 51.56 -17.25 39.91
N LEU A 84 51.12 -16.06 39.48
CA LEU A 84 51.48 -15.45 38.18
C LEU A 84 52.50 -14.33 38.37
N ASP A 85 53.29 -14.06 37.33
CA ASP A 85 54.17 -12.89 37.31
C ASP A 85 53.33 -11.60 37.30
N LEU A 86 53.70 -10.64 38.14
CA LEU A 86 53.03 -9.35 38.30
C LEU A 86 52.89 -8.59 36.97
N ILE A 87 53.82 -8.78 36.03
CA ILE A 87 53.77 -8.14 34.70
C ILE A 87 52.51 -8.56 33.94
N PHE A 88 52.05 -9.81 34.06
CA PHE A 88 50.84 -10.27 33.37
C PHE A 88 49.60 -9.60 33.94
N ILE A 89 49.48 -9.51 35.27
CA ILE A 89 48.36 -8.81 35.92
C ILE A 89 48.35 -7.34 35.51
N LYS A 90 49.49 -6.66 35.59
CA LYS A 90 49.62 -5.23 35.23
C LYS A 90 49.26 -4.94 33.78
N ASN A 91 49.68 -5.79 32.84
CA ASN A 91 49.36 -5.62 31.44
C ASN A 91 47.85 -5.79 31.20
N THR A 92 47.23 -6.83 31.78
CA THR A 92 45.80 -7.08 31.62
C THR A 92 44.95 -6.00 32.28
N THR A 93 45.28 -5.55 33.50
CA THR A 93 44.56 -4.45 34.14
C THR A 93 44.74 -3.14 33.38
N ALA A 94 45.91 -2.86 32.81
CA ALA A 94 46.12 -1.69 31.95
C ALA A 94 45.22 -1.75 30.69
N THR A 95 45.10 -2.89 30.03
CA THR A 95 44.18 -3.07 28.90
C THR A 95 42.73 -2.83 29.33
N LEU A 96 42.29 -3.43 30.44
CA LEU A 96 40.91 -3.28 30.94
C LEU A 96 40.59 -1.83 31.38
N ARG A 97 41.57 -1.10 31.91
CA ARG A 97 41.46 0.35 32.19
C ARG A 97 41.34 1.17 30.91
N ASN A 98 42.12 0.86 29.87
CA ASN A 98 42.00 1.53 28.56
C ASN A 98 40.62 1.29 27.93
N LEU A 99 40.02 0.13 28.18
CA LEU A 99 38.64 -0.20 27.80
C LEU A 99 37.58 0.39 28.76
N GLN A 100 38.00 1.22 29.74
CA GLN A 100 37.14 1.88 30.74
C GLN A 100 36.31 0.92 31.63
N THR A 101 36.72 -0.35 31.73
CA THR A 101 36.04 -1.36 32.57
C THR A 101 36.55 -1.38 34.02
N LEU A 102 37.77 -0.89 34.26
CA LEU A 102 38.35 -0.72 35.59
C LEU A 102 38.62 0.76 35.90
N GLU A 103 38.62 1.11 37.18
CA GLU A 103 39.01 2.44 37.65
C GLU A 103 40.48 2.76 37.29
N THR A 104 40.76 4.04 37.02
CA THR A 104 42.06 4.50 36.49
C THR A 104 43.17 4.58 37.55
N ASP A 105 42.85 4.48 38.84
CA ASP A 105 43.85 4.51 39.90
C ASP A 105 44.65 3.20 39.94
N THR A 106 45.92 3.30 39.59
CA THR A 106 46.87 2.18 39.50
C THR A 106 47.48 1.79 40.85
N LYS A 107 47.34 2.61 41.89
CA LYS A 107 47.90 2.35 43.23
C LYS A 107 46.88 1.77 44.21
N SER A 108 45.64 1.67 43.79
CA SER A 108 44.52 1.22 44.61
C SER A 108 44.11 -0.21 44.30
N ALA A 109 43.25 -0.77 45.14
CA ALA A 109 42.62 -2.06 44.90
C ALA A 109 41.87 -2.09 43.55
N ILE A 110 41.85 -3.25 42.89
CA ILE A 110 41.17 -3.44 41.61
C ILE A 110 39.68 -3.19 41.80
N LYS A 111 39.12 -2.20 41.10
CA LYS A 111 37.69 -1.84 41.16
C LYS A 111 37.12 -1.68 39.76
N LEU A 112 35.91 -2.18 39.58
CA LEU A 112 35.18 -2.07 38.33
C LEU A 112 34.44 -0.73 38.28
N THR A 113 34.43 -0.11 37.10
CA THR A 113 33.52 1.01 36.81
C THR A 113 32.08 0.49 36.70
N PRO A 114 31.05 1.36 36.70
CA PRO A 114 29.68 0.94 36.41
C PRO A 114 29.56 0.16 35.09
N VAL A 115 30.29 0.59 34.04
CA VAL A 115 30.37 -0.11 32.76
C VAL A 115 31.03 -1.49 32.91
N GLY A 116 32.12 -1.58 33.69
CA GLY A 116 32.76 -2.86 33.99
C GLY A 116 31.84 -3.85 34.71
N GLN A 117 30.97 -3.37 35.62
CA GLN A 117 30.01 -4.23 36.33
C GLN A 117 28.96 -4.83 35.39
N GLU A 118 28.47 -4.07 34.41
CA GLU A 118 27.57 -4.58 33.37
C GLU A 118 28.26 -5.69 32.55
N PHE A 119 29.49 -5.42 32.09
CA PHE A 119 30.30 -6.39 31.35
C PHE A 119 30.62 -7.67 32.15
N TYR A 120 30.84 -7.56 33.47
CA TYR A 120 31.04 -8.70 34.34
C TYR A 120 29.78 -9.58 34.43
N HIS A 121 28.60 -8.96 34.56
CA HIS A 121 27.33 -9.71 34.58
C HIS A 121 27.12 -10.49 33.28
N ASP A 122 27.51 -9.89 32.15
CA ASP A 122 27.35 -10.49 30.81
C ASP A 122 28.53 -11.40 30.41
N ARG A 123 29.52 -11.58 31.31
CA ARG A 123 30.77 -12.33 31.07
C ARG A 123 31.48 -11.94 29.77
N SER A 124 31.48 -10.65 29.44
CA SER A 124 32.07 -10.12 28.22
C SER A 124 32.96 -8.91 28.49
N VAL A 125 33.72 -8.50 27.47
CA VAL A 125 34.55 -7.29 27.48
C VAL A 125 34.60 -6.72 26.07
N PRO A 126 34.73 -5.39 25.87
CA PRO A 126 34.92 -4.83 24.54
C PRO A 126 36.18 -5.40 23.86
N GLU A 127 36.06 -5.83 22.61
CA GLU A 127 37.15 -6.10 21.69
C GLU A 127 37.81 -4.78 21.25
N ALA A 128 38.99 -4.86 20.61
CA ALA A 128 39.66 -3.69 20.04
C ALA A 128 38.71 -2.91 19.13
N LEU A 129 38.73 -1.58 19.24
CA LEU A 129 37.85 -0.68 18.50
C LEU A 129 38.05 -0.89 16.99
N GLU A 130 36.97 -1.22 16.29
CA GLU A 130 36.95 -1.29 14.83
C GLU A 130 36.50 0.06 14.28
N THR A 131 37.30 0.60 13.37
CA THR A 131 37.00 1.86 12.70
C THR A 131 36.31 1.61 11.37
N GLN A 132 35.21 2.30 11.11
CA GLN A 132 34.50 2.24 9.83
C GLN A 132 34.17 3.66 9.34
N THR A 133 34.33 3.92 8.04
CA THR A 133 33.82 5.15 7.42
C THR A 133 32.39 4.96 6.95
N ILE A 134 31.52 5.88 7.33
CA ILE A 134 30.15 6.05 6.81
C ILE A 134 30.00 7.46 6.23
N TYR A 135 28.88 7.70 5.55
CA TYR A 135 28.59 8.96 4.89
C TYR A 135 27.28 9.53 5.42
N ALA A 136 27.39 10.64 6.13
CA ALA A 136 26.25 11.42 6.60
C ALA A 136 25.71 12.30 5.47
N ILE A 137 24.42 12.22 5.25
CA ILE A 137 23.74 12.84 4.10
C ILE A 137 22.63 13.75 4.63
N SER A 138 22.77 15.05 4.40
CA SER A 138 21.79 16.08 4.73
C SER A 138 21.05 16.49 3.47
N GLN A 139 19.72 16.40 3.50
CA GLN A 139 18.83 16.74 2.39
C GLN A 139 17.62 17.54 2.93
N PRO A 140 16.91 18.30 2.09
CA PRO A 140 15.82 19.20 2.54
C PRO A 140 14.74 18.53 3.39
N PHE A 141 14.51 17.24 3.18
CA PHE A 141 13.47 16.45 3.83
C PHE A 141 14.00 15.43 4.84
N GLY A 142 15.26 15.55 5.29
CA GLY A 142 15.78 14.76 6.42
C GLY A 142 17.28 14.50 6.41
N LYS A 143 17.74 13.74 7.39
CA LYS A 143 19.13 13.24 7.51
C LYS A 143 19.13 11.73 7.37
N ILE A 144 20.09 11.18 6.64
CA ILE A 144 20.33 9.74 6.56
C ILE A 144 21.82 9.44 6.61
N VAL A 145 22.18 8.19 6.87
CA VAL A 145 23.57 7.72 6.77
C VAL A 145 23.68 6.56 5.78
N LYS A 146 24.81 6.44 5.08
CA LYS A 146 25.10 5.35 4.15
C LYS A 146 26.49 4.77 4.38
N SER A 147 26.67 3.50 4.06
CA SER A 147 27.98 2.83 4.07
C SER A 147 28.87 3.20 2.87
N SER A 148 28.30 3.77 1.80
CA SER A 148 29.01 4.14 0.58
C SER A 148 28.66 5.55 0.13
N PRO A 149 29.60 6.28 -0.52
CA PRO A 149 29.34 7.64 -0.96
C PRO A 149 28.30 7.67 -2.08
N ILE A 150 27.47 8.71 -2.08
CA ILE A 150 26.60 9.05 -3.19
C ILE A 150 27.46 9.56 -4.34
N LYS A 151 27.25 9.00 -5.53
CA LYS A 151 27.89 9.50 -6.75
C LYS A 151 27.21 10.78 -7.21
N SER A 152 28.03 11.74 -7.63
CA SER A 152 27.57 12.92 -8.38
C SER A 152 27.07 12.48 -9.75
N GLU A 153 25.90 12.97 -10.14
CA GLU A 153 25.31 12.75 -11.44
C GLU A 153 25.40 14.06 -12.23
N LYS A 154 25.61 13.96 -13.56
CA LYS A 154 25.39 15.11 -14.43
C LYS A 154 23.90 15.36 -14.47
N ILE A 155 23.49 16.51 -13.96
CA ILE A 155 22.09 16.91 -13.90
C ILE A 155 21.91 18.06 -14.87
N ASP A 156 20.87 17.96 -15.69
CA ASP A 156 20.46 19.01 -16.61
C ASP A 156 20.09 20.30 -15.86
N CYS A 157 19.90 21.40 -16.58
CA CYS A 157 19.52 22.69 -16.00
C CYS A 157 18.06 22.71 -15.50
N PHE A 158 17.70 21.83 -14.56
CA PHE A 158 16.41 21.86 -13.87
C PHE A 158 16.34 23.03 -12.87
N PRO A 159 15.14 23.61 -12.62
CA PRO A 159 14.93 24.60 -11.59
C PRO A 159 15.27 24.07 -10.19
N ASP A 160 15.73 24.94 -9.28
CA ASP A 160 16.05 24.54 -7.90
C ASP A 160 14.78 24.47 -7.05
N LEU A 161 14.64 23.41 -6.27
CA LEU A 161 13.56 23.27 -5.28
C LEU A 161 13.48 24.46 -4.31
N LYS A 162 14.62 25.08 -3.99
CA LYS A 162 14.71 26.26 -3.13
C LYS A 162 13.99 27.48 -3.69
N ASP A 163 13.80 27.54 -5.01
CA ASP A 163 13.08 28.65 -5.65
C ASP A 163 11.57 28.59 -5.33
N TYR A 164 11.07 27.44 -4.88
CA TYR A 164 9.66 27.20 -4.58
C TYR A 164 9.37 27.06 -3.09
N ILE A 165 10.38 26.73 -2.28
CA ILE A 165 10.22 26.38 -0.87
C ILE A 165 11.36 26.99 -0.06
N ALA A 166 11.01 27.62 1.07
CA ALA A 166 11.99 28.02 2.07
C ALA A 166 12.59 26.77 2.74
N ILE A 167 13.80 26.40 2.33
CA ILE A 167 14.53 25.25 2.89
C ILE A 167 15.59 25.77 3.86
N ASP A 168 15.44 25.43 5.14
CA ASP A 168 16.47 25.72 6.14
C ASP A 168 17.56 24.63 6.08
N ASN A 169 18.56 24.87 5.24
CA ASN A 169 19.61 23.90 4.92
C ASN A 169 20.72 23.79 5.98
N LYS A 170 20.60 24.43 7.15
CA LYS A 170 21.68 24.55 8.15
C LYS A 170 21.74 23.39 9.13
N SER A 171 21.58 22.17 8.64
CA SER A 171 21.77 20.98 9.45
C SER A 171 23.21 20.48 9.28
N ASP A 172 24.10 20.95 10.14
CA ASP A 172 25.47 20.47 10.24
C ASP A 172 25.50 19.11 10.98
N PHE A 173 26.37 18.21 10.53
CA PHE A 173 26.65 16.95 11.23
C PHE A 173 27.73 17.12 12.31
N ALA A 174 28.48 18.23 12.29
CA ALA A 174 29.46 18.56 13.32
C ALA A 174 28.84 18.80 14.71
N SER A 175 27.54 19.12 14.79
CA SER A 175 26.82 19.34 16.04
C SER A 175 25.98 18.15 16.51
N LEU A 176 26.08 17.00 15.83
CA LEU A 176 25.26 15.83 16.15
C LEU A 176 25.74 15.18 17.47
N SER A 177 24.82 14.71 18.31
CA SER A 177 25.17 13.89 19.46
C SER A 177 25.40 12.43 19.06
N LEU A 178 26.18 11.69 19.86
CA LEU A 178 26.40 10.25 19.64
C LEU A 178 25.08 9.46 19.62
N SER A 179 24.12 9.84 20.48
CA SER A 179 22.80 9.22 20.55
C SER A 179 22.01 9.42 19.26
N GLU A 180 22.01 10.63 18.70
CA GLU A 180 21.35 10.91 17.41
C GLU A 180 22.02 10.15 16.26
N LEU A 181 23.36 10.01 16.26
CA LEU A 181 24.06 9.26 15.23
C LEU A 181 23.68 7.77 15.28
N ARG A 182 23.64 7.20 16.49
CA ARG A 182 23.22 5.80 16.72
C ARG A 182 21.81 5.56 16.19
N GLU A 183 20.88 6.47 16.45
CA GLU A 183 19.51 6.40 15.94
C GLU A 183 19.49 6.45 14.40
N LEU A 184 20.27 7.35 13.78
CA LEU A 184 20.37 7.42 12.32
C LEU A 184 20.95 6.15 11.70
N ILE A 185 21.97 5.54 12.33
CA ILE A 185 22.59 4.28 11.89
C ILE A 185 21.58 3.13 11.97
N GLN A 186 20.80 3.06 13.04
CA GLN A 186 19.75 2.06 13.23
C GLN A 186 18.62 2.24 12.21
N ASN A 187 18.11 3.46 12.04
CA ASN A 187 17.06 3.79 11.07
C ASN A 187 17.50 3.53 9.61
N SER A 188 18.80 3.62 9.33
CA SER A 188 19.38 3.34 8.01
C SER A 188 19.74 1.86 7.82
N ALA A 189 19.48 1.01 8.82
CA ALA A 189 19.71 -0.44 8.81
C ALA A 189 21.14 -0.84 8.38
N LEU A 190 22.16 -0.05 8.76
CA LEU A 190 23.54 -0.30 8.35
C LEU A 190 24.23 -1.44 9.13
N GLY A 191 23.66 -1.85 10.28
CA GLY A 191 24.20 -2.94 11.09
C GLY A 191 25.49 -2.62 11.87
N PHE A 192 25.91 -1.35 11.89
CA PHE A 192 27.08 -0.89 12.66
C PHE A 192 26.76 -0.63 14.13
N HIS A 193 25.48 -0.41 14.46
CA HIS A 193 25.00 -0.27 15.84
C HIS A 193 23.82 -1.21 16.09
N SER A 194 24.06 -2.30 16.80
CA SER A 194 23.07 -3.28 17.23
C SER A 194 23.37 -3.66 18.67
N PRO A 195 22.74 -3.01 19.66
CA PRO A 195 22.92 -3.35 21.07
C PRO A 195 22.65 -4.83 21.36
N ASP A 196 21.64 -5.41 20.70
CA ASP A 196 21.25 -6.82 20.87
C ASP A 196 22.31 -7.80 20.35
N ASP A 197 23.05 -7.41 19.29
CA ASP A 197 24.19 -8.18 18.78
C ASP A 197 25.53 -7.72 19.39
N GLY A 198 25.48 -6.87 20.40
CA GLY A 198 26.65 -6.29 21.08
C GLY A 198 27.45 -5.26 20.27
N LYS A 199 27.06 -4.92 19.04
CA LYS A 199 27.77 -3.91 18.25
C LYS A 199 27.41 -2.51 18.71
N LEU A 200 28.34 -1.82 19.35
CA LEU A 200 28.11 -0.49 19.90
C LEU A 200 29.01 0.54 19.22
N VAL A 201 28.40 1.56 18.60
CA VAL A 201 29.16 2.72 18.11
C VAL A 201 29.53 3.57 19.31
N THR A 202 30.80 3.62 19.68
CA THR A 202 31.27 4.26 20.93
C THR A 202 31.66 5.71 20.75
N SER A 203 32.13 6.09 19.57
CA SER A 203 32.51 7.45 19.23
C SER A 203 32.37 7.68 17.72
N PHE A 204 32.48 8.94 17.30
CA PHE A 204 32.60 9.28 15.89
C PHE A 204 33.39 10.57 15.70
N GLU A 205 34.02 10.70 14.54
CA GLU A 205 34.73 11.88 14.09
C GLU A 205 34.26 12.28 12.68
N VAL A 206 33.97 13.57 12.51
CA VAL A 206 33.57 14.11 11.20
C VAL A 206 34.82 14.36 10.37
N GLN A 207 34.95 13.65 9.25
CA GLN A 207 36.11 13.74 8.38
C GLN A 207 35.88 14.77 7.27
N GLY A 208 36.81 15.71 7.13
CA GLY A 208 36.84 16.65 6.01
C GLY A 208 35.66 17.62 5.91
N ASN A 209 35.51 18.24 4.74
CA ASN A 209 34.43 19.19 4.45
C ASN A 209 33.26 18.49 3.77
N ALA A 210 32.06 19.03 3.99
CA ALA A 210 30.86 18.52 3.34
C ALA A 210 30.88 18.76 1.82
N GLU A 211 30.73 17.69 1.05
CA GLU A 211 30.59 17.74 -0.40
C GLU A 211 29.15 18.09 -0.78
N THR A 212 28.98 19.01 -1.73
CA THR A 212 27.66 19.35 -2.26
C THR A 212 27.37 18.55 -3.52
N ILE A 213 26.30 17.77 -3.49
CA ILE A 213 25.85 16.89 -4.57
C ILE A 213 24.44 17.31 -4.98
N TRP A 214 24.22 17.50 -6.29
CA TRP A 214 22.89 17.76 -6.81
C TRP A 214 22.15 16.43 -7.07
N LYS A 215 20.83 16.43 -6.89
CA LYS A 215 19.94 15.32 -7.23
C LYS A 215 18.67 15.79 -7.92
N THR A 216 18.14 14.96 -8.81
CA THR A 216 16.86 15.19 -9.49
C THR A 216 15.70 14.73 -8.60
N LEU A 217 14.62 15.50 -8.61
CA LEU A 217 13.37 15.24 -7.88
C LEU A 217 12.20 15.48 -8.83
N SER A 218 11.41 14.46 -9.09
CA SER A 218 10.14 14.63 -9.81
C SER A 218 9.03 14.93 -8.80
N ILE A 219 8.31 16.03 -9.01
CA ILE A 219 7.17 16.44 -8.20
C ILE A 219 5.90 16.35 -9.04
N ILE A 220 4.90 15.64 -8.53
CA ILE A 220 3.60 15.46 -9.18
C ILE A 220 2.53 16.02 -8.27
N VAL A 221 1.82 17.04 -8.75
CA VAL A 221 0.68 17.66 -8.05
C VAL A 221 -0.59 16.94 -8.49
N ILE A 222 -1.21 16.22 -7.57
CA ILE A 222 -2.40 15.41 -7.80
C ILE A 222 -3.58 16.12 -7.15
N PHE A 223 -4.59 16.42 -7.95
CA PHE A 223 -5.90 16.87 -7.51
C PHE A 223 -6.82 15.67 -7.28
N ASP A 224 -7.35 15.54 -6.07
CA ASP A 224 -8.42 14.58 -5.80
C ASP A 224 -9.77 15.29 -5.97
N VAL A 225 -10.50 14.86 -7.00
CA VAL A 225 -11.78 15.44 -7.39
C VAL A 225 -12.87 15.20 -6.33
N LEU A 226 -12.80 14.10 -5.58
CA LEU A 226 -13.80 13.79 -4.55
C LEU A 226 -13.58 14.62 -3.30
N GLU A 227 -12.31 14.82 -2.94
CA GLU A 227 -11.92 15.55 -1.75
C GLU A 227 -11.84 17.06 -1.97
N ASN A 228 -11.79 17.48 -3.25
CA ASN A 228 -11.46 18.83 -3.66
C ASN A 228 -10.19 19.35 -2.98
N ASN A 229 -9.16 18.51 -2.93
CA ASN A 229 -7.86 18.84 -2.33
C ASN A 229 -6.70 18.43 -3.23
N PHE A 230 -5.52 18.90 -2.85
CA PHE A 230 -4.27 18.57 -3.54
C PHE A 230 -3.38 17.72 -2.65
N ARG A 231 -2.65 16.83 -3.29
CA ARG A 231 -1.54 16.09 -2.70
C ARG A 231 -0.34 16.13 -3.63
N ILE A 232 0.84 16.15 -3.05
CA ILE A 232 2.11 16.18 -3.76
C ILE A 232 2.80 14.84 -3.62
N GLN A 233 3.18 14.21 -4.74
CA GLN A 233 3.99 13.00 -4.76
C GLN A 233 5.39 13.34 -5.28
N ALA A 234 6.41 13.02 -4.48
CA ALA A 234 7.82 13.17 -4.84
C ALA A 234 8.42 11.83 -5.29
N ARG A 235 9.26 11.85 -6.32
CA ARG A 235 9.92 10.65 -6.87
C ARG A 235 11.37 10.88 -7.25
N ALA A 236 12.14 9.79 -7.21
CA ALA A 236 13.44 9.66 -7.86
C ALA A 236 13.29 8.66 -9.01
N GLY A 237 13.18 9.17 -10.25
CA GLY A 237 12.75 8.38 -11.40
C GLY A 237 11.37 7.78 -11.14
N ILE A 238 11.24 6.46 -11.28
CA ILE A 238 9.97 5.76 -11.04
C ILE A 238 9.66 5.55 -9.55
N LYS A 239 10.67 5.63 -8.66
CA LYS A 239 10.52 5.29 -7.24
C LYS A 239 9.93 6.44 -6.45
N VAL A 240 8.87 6.17 -5.70
CA VAL A 240 8.27 7.13 -4.76
C VAL A 240 9.20 7.38 -3.57
N LEU A 241 9.42 8.64 -3.26
CA LEU A 241 10.13 9.08 -2.06
C LEU A 241 9.11 9.47 -1.00
N GLU A 242 8.76 8.53 -0.12
CA GLU A 242 7.72 8.72 0.89
C GLU A 242 8.03 9.89 1.83
N SER A 243 9.26 9.95 2.38
CA SER A 243 9.66 11.03 3.28
C SER A 243 9.56 12.42 2.63
N ALA A 244 9.96 12.53 1.36
CA ALA A 244 9.85 13.78 0.62
C ALA A 244 8.39 14.13 0.31
N SER A 245 7.56 13.14 -0.04
CA SER A 245 6.13 13.34 -0.28
C SER A 245 5.41 13.81 0.98
N ILE A 246 5.64 13.15 2.12
CA ILE A 246 5.06 13.54 3.41
C ILE A 246 5.48 14.97 3.78
N TRP A 247 6.76 15.29 3.63
CA TRP A 247 7.28 16.63 3.91
C TRP A 247 6.65 17.71 3.02
N LEU A 248 6.55 17.50 1.70
CA LEU A 248 5.93 18.46 0.78
C LEU A 248 4.44 18.67 1.07
N ASN A 249 3.71 17.60 1.38
CA ASN A 249 2.29 17.71 1.77
C ASN A 249 2.11 18.46 3.09
N LYS A 250 3.01 18.27 4.06
CA LYS A 250 3.02 19.04 5.30
C LYS A 250 3.24 20.53 5.01
N LEU A 251 4.19 20.87 4.15
CA LEU A 251 4.45 22.26 3.76
C LEU A 251 3.28 22.90 3.00
N LEU A 252 2.60 22.12 2.15
CA LEU A 252 1.38 22.55 1.46
C LEU A 252 0.26 22.84 2.48
N ALA A 253 0.06 21.97 3.46
CA ALA A 253 -0.95 22.15 4.51
C ALA A 253 -0.65 23.32 5.46
N GLU A 254 0.63 23.64 5.68
CA GLU A 254 1.10 24.79 6.46
C GLU A 254 1.17 26.08 5.65
N GLU A 255 0.73 26.08 4.38
CA GLU A 255 0.81 27.23 3.46
C GLU A 255 2.24 27.77 3.22
N LYS A 256 3.26 26.95 3.51
CA LYS A 256 4.69 27.27 3.28
C LYS A 256 5.15 26.92 1.87
N LEU A 257 4.30 26.26 1.10
CA LEU A 257 4.50 25.91 -0.30
C LEU A 257 3.35 26.50 -1.11
N ALA A 258 3.69 27.38 -2.04
CA ALA A 258 2.71 28.04 -2.90
C ALA A 258 2.43 27.18 -4.15
N LEU A 259 1.23 26.59 -4.20
CA LEU A 259 0.84 25.66 -5.26
C LEU A 259 0.85 26.29 -6.66
N ASN A 260 0.43 27.56 -6.75
CA ASN A 260 0.50 28.38 -7.96
C ASN A 260 1.92 28.46 -8.53
N SER A 261 2.92 28.70 -7.67
CA SER A 261 4.32 28.76 -8.08
C SER A 261 4.81 27.40 -8.58
N LEU A 262 4.48 26.33 -7.87
CA LEU A 262 4.87 24.97 -8.25
C LEU A 262 4.23 24.53 -9.57
N CYS A 263 2.96 24.89 -9.80
CA CYS A 263 2.26 24.59 -11.05
C CYS A 263 2.63 25.55 -12.18
N GLN A 264 3.19 26.73 -11.89
CA GLN A 264 3.27 27.90 -12.79
C GLN A 264 1.90 28.26 -13.39
N LEU A 265 0.88 28.23 -12.54
CA LEU A 265 -0.49 28.63 -12.87
C LEU A 265 -0.95 29.63 -11.83
N THR A 266 -1.78 30.59 -12.22
CA THR A 266 -2.48 31.46 -11.27
C THR A 266 -3.49 30.66 -10.44
N ASN A 267 -3.87 31.16 -9.26
CA ASN A 267 -4.91 30.51 -8.45
C ASN A 267 -6.25 30.42 -9.21
N GLU A 268 -6.54 31.38 -10.08
CA GLU A 268 -7.75 31.37 -10.92
C GLU A 268 -7.70 30.25 -11.96
N GLU A 269 -6.57 30.06 -12.63
CA GLU A 269 -6.36 28.96 -13.58
C GLU A 269 -6.41 27.60 -12.88
N ILE A 270 -5.78 27.45 -11.71
CA ILE A 270 -5.87 26.22 -10.90
C ILE A 270 -7.33 25.91 -10.58
N ASN A 271 -8.07 26.89 -10.07
CA ASN A 271 -9.48 26.72 -9.72
C ASN A 271 -10.34 26.39 -10.95
N GLN A 272 -10.05 27.00 -12.10
CA GLN A 272 -10.73 26.72 -13.35
C GLN A 272 -10.47 25.30 -13.84
N GLN A 273 -9.21 24.86 -13.87
CA GLN A 273 -8.85 23.49 -14.25
C GLN A 273 -9.49 22.47 -13.31
N CYS A 274 -9.50 22.72 -11.99
CA CYS A 274 -10.16 21.84 -11.03
C CYS A 274 -11.67 21.70 -11.29
N ARG A 275 -12.35 22.82 -11.58
CA ARG A 275 -13.76 22.81 -11.97
C ARG A 275 -14.00 22.04 -13.26
N GLU A 276 -13.14 22.23 -14.27
CA GLU A 276 -13.25 21.54 -15.56
C GLU A 276 -13.00 20.04 -15.41
N ILE A 277 -11.99 19.63 -14.65
CA ILE A 277 -11.72 18.22 -14.32
C ILE A 277 -12.92 17.60 -13.62
N ALA A 278 -13.45 18.26 -12.58
CA ALA A 278 -14.61 17.76 -11.83
C ALA A 278 -15.86 17.65 -12.72
N ASN A 279 -16.13 18.68 -13.53
CA ASN A 279 -17.23 18.70 -14.47
C ASN A 279 -17.08 17.63 -15.54
N HIS A 280 -15.87 17.39 -16.06
CA HIS A 280 -15.62 16.37 -17.06
C HIS A 280 -15.94 14.97 -16.53
N LYS A 281 -15.43 14.62 -15.34
CA LYS A 281 -15.66 13.31 -14.73
C LYS A 281 -17.13 13.08 -14.38
N ASN A 282 -17.82 14.11 -13.88
CA ASN A 282 -19.27 14.06 -13.69
C ASN A 282 -20.01 13.92 -15.03
N THR A 283 -19.56 14.63 -16.07
CA THR A 283 -20.15 14.58 -17.42
C THR A 283 -19.99 13.21 -18.07
N GLU A 284 -18.92 12.45 -17.79
CA GLU A 284 -18.74 11.10 -18.30
C GLU A 284 -19.80 10.13 -17.75
N VAL A 285 -20.03 10.18 -16.43
CA VAL A 285 -21.08 9.40 -15.76
C VAL A 285 -22.47 9.85 -16.23
N GLU A 286 -22.73 11.15 -16.27
CA GLU A 286 -24.02 11.70 -16.72
C GLU A 286 -24.29 11.40 -18.20
N LYS A 287 -23.28 11.41 -19.07
CA LYS A 287 -23.43 11.00 -20.48
C LYS A 287 -23.83 9.53 -20.60
N ARG A 288 -23.22 8.63 -19.80
CA ARG A 288 -23.61 7.21 -19.79
C ARG A 288 -25.07 7.04 -19.35
N VAL A 289 -25.48 7.76 -18.30
CA VAL A 289 -26.86 7.74 -17.79
C VAL A 289 -27.84 8.34 -18.80
N GLU A 290 -27.48 9.42 -19.49
CA GLU A 290 -28.35 10.09 -20.46
C GLU A 290 -28.57 9.23 -21.71
N ILE A 291 -27.54 8.53 -22.23
CA ILE A 291 -27.73 7.57 -23.33
C ILE A 291 -28.71 6.45 -22.92
N ILE A 292 -28.62 5.97 -21.69
CA ILE A 292 -29.56 4.98 -21.15
C ILE A 292 -30.96 5.56 -21.03
N ARG A 293 -31.09 6.80 -20.56
CA ARG A 293 -32.36 7.51 -20.42
C ARG A 293 -33.05 7.73 -21.76
N GLN A 294 -32.32 8.19 -22.77
CA GLN A 294 -32.86 8.38 -24.13
C GLN A 294 -33.35 7.06 -24.71
N ARG A 295 -32.56 5.99 -24.59
CA ARG A 295 -33.00 4.65 -25.04
C ARG A 295 -34.21 4.14 -24.26
N ALA A 296 -34.32 4.44 -22.98
CA ALA A 296 -35.50 4.08 -22.20
C ALA A 296 -36.75 4.82 -22.67
N LEU A 297 -36.62 6.11 -23.03
CA LEU A 297 -37.71 6.89 -23.62
C LEU A 297 -38.08 6.37 -25.02
N ASP A 298 -37.09 6.02 -25.84
CA ASP A 298 -37.34 5.45 -27.18
C ASP A 298 -38.04 4.09 -27.09
N ASN A 299 -37.69 3.23 -26.14
CA ASN A 299 -38.40 1.96 -25.91
C ASN A 299 -39.87 2.17 -25.52
N ILE A 300 -40.17 3.18 -24.71
CA ILE A 300 -41.55 3.53 -24.35
C ILE A 300 -42.31 3.99 -25.61
N ARG A 301 -41.71 4.86 -26.43
CA ARG A 301 -42.30 5.34 -27.69
C ARG A 301 -42.55 4.21 -28.68
N HIS A 302 -41.62 3.26 -28.80
CA HIS A 302 -41.79 2.09 -29.66
C HIS A 302 -42.87 1.12 -29.14
N GLN A 303 -42.95 0.89 -27.82
CA GLN A 303 -44.03 0.08 -27.22
C GLN A 303 -45.43 0.71 -27.40
N GLU A 304 -45.52 2.04 -27.43
CA GLU A 304 -46.78 2.75 -27.73
C GLU A 304 -47.16 2.72 -29.22
N GLN A 305 -46.19 2.53 -30.13
CA GLN A 305 -46.40 2.48 -31.59
C GLN A 305 -46.61 1.05 -32.13
N GLU A 306 -46.15 0.01 -31.44
CA GLU A 306 -46.26 -1.40 -31.87
C GLU A 306 -47.63 -2.07 -31.57
N PHE A 307 -48.63 -1.33 -31.08
CA PHE A 307 -49.99 -1.87 -30.93
C PHE A 307 -50.72 -2.15 -32.27
N THR A 308 -50.05 -2.00 -33.42
CA THR A 308 -50.66 -2.17 -34.75
C THR A 308 -49.87 -3.00 -35.78
N SER A 309 -48.75 -3.66 -35.47
CA SER A 309 -48.13 -4.58 -36.45
C SER A 309 -47.19 -5.60 -35.79
N GLU A 310 -47.49 -6.89 -35.99
CA GLU A 310 -46.60 -8.01 -35.66
C GLU A 310 -45.46 -8.16 -36.68
N THR A 311 -44.32 -8.68 -36.19
CA THR A 311 -43.07 -9.09 -36.89
C THR A 311 -42.14 -7.92 -37.27
N THR A 312 -40.87 -7.84 -36.83
CA THR A 312 -39.78 -8.82 -37.04
C THR A 312 -38.54 -8.48 -36.18
N THR A 313 -37.78 -9.51 -35.82
CA THR A 313 -36.51 -9.57 -35.05
C THR A 313 -35.44 -8.50 -35.32
N ILE A 314 -34.98 -7.83 -34.25
CA ILE A 314 -33.55 -7.60 -33.93
C ILE A 314 -33.40 -7.71 -32.40
N GLU A 315 -32.43 -8.50 -31.93
CA GLU A 315 -32.00 -8.65 -30.52
C GLU A 315 -31.34 -7.36 -29.98
N ALA A 316 -31.98 -6.21 -30.14
CA ALA A 316 -31.54 -4.98 -29.50
C ALA A 316 -32.02 -5.03 -28.04
N GLY A 317 -31.09 -5.15 -27.09
CA GLY A 317 -31.43 -5.12 -25.67
C GLY A 317 -32.25 -3.88 -25.29
N THR A 318 -32.91 -3.92 -24.14
CA THR A 318 -33.85 -2.89 -23.69
C THR A 318 -33.27 -2.05 -22.56
N ALA A 319 -33.84 -0.87 -22.34
CA ALA A 319 -33.65 -0.04 -21.16
C ALA A 319 -35.04 0.33 -20.64
N VAL A 320 -35.38 -0.07 -19.41
CA VAL A 320 -36.73 0.10 -18.84
C VAL A 320 -36.62 0.76 -17.47
N GLN A 321 -37.36 1.85 -17.23
CA GLN A 321 -37.40 2.49 -15.93
C GLN A 321 -38.35 1.73 -14.97
N LEU A 322 -37.84 1.40 -13.78
CA LEU A 322 -38.53 0.78 -12.67
C LEU A 322 -38.71 1.81 -11.55
N ARG A 323 -39.86 1.75 -10.86
CA ARG A 323 -40.20 2.63 -9.74
C ARG A 323 -40.86 1.87 -8.59
N GLY A 324 -40.66 2.36 -7.38
CA GLY A 324 -41.31 1.86 -6.16
C GLY A 324 -41.16 0.35 -5.96
N ALA A 325 -42.29 -0.34 -5.68
CA ALA A 325 -42.30 -1.77 -5.38
C ALA A 325 -41.74 -2.65 -6.51
N LYS A 326 -41.86 -2.21 -7.78
CA LYS A 326 -41.32 -2.95 -8.94
C LYS A 326 -39.80 -3.10 -8.86
N ILE A 327 -39.09 -2.13 -8.27
CA ILE A 327 -37.62 -2.21 -8.09
C ILE A 327 -37.26 -3.42 -7.23
N SER A 328 -37.95 -3.60 -6.10
CA SER A 328 -37.65 -4.69 -5.15
C SER A 328 -38.04 -6.07 -5.70
N GLN A 329 -39.14 -6.16 -6.44
CA GLN A 329 -39.58 -7.39 -7.10
C GLN A 329 -38.58 -7.79 -8.19
N GLU A 330 -38.19 -6.85 -9.04
CA GLU A 330 -37.33 -7.13 -10.17
C GLU A 330 -35.88 -7.43 -9.74
N LEU A 331 -35.38 -6.74 -8.70
CA LEU A 331 -34.10 -7.09 -8.08
C LEU A 331 -34.08 -8.54 -7.59
N ALA A 332 -35.15 -9.00 -6.94
CA ALA A 332 -35.26 -10.38 -6.49
C ALA A 332 -35.25 -11.36 -7.67
N ASN A 333 -36.04 -11.10 -8.71
CA ASN A 333 -36.11 -11.93 -9.90
C ASN A 333 -34.76 -12.04 -10.61
N ILE A 334 -34.09 -10.91 -10.82
CA ILE A 334 -32.78 -10.83 -11.49
C ILE A 334 -31.73 -11.60 -10.69
N LEU A 335 -31.65 -11.39 -9.38
CA LEU A 335 -30.73 -12.15 -8.53
C LEU A 335 -31.02 -13.65 -8.58
N ASP A 336 -32.28 -14.06 -8.44
CA ASP A 336 -32.68 -15.47 -8.43
C ASP A 336 -32.40 -16.18 -9.78
N SER A 337 -32.32 -15.41 -10.88
CA SER A 337 -32.00 -15.87 -12.24
C SER A 337 -30.51 -16.02 -12.55
N ALA A 338 -29.62 -15.49 -11.71
CA ALA A 338 -28.18 -15.47 -11.96
C ALA A 338 -27.61 -16.90 -12.11
N LYS A 339 -26.70 -17.06 -13.08
CA LYS A 339 -26.08 -18.34 -13.45
C LYS A 339 -24.57 -18.38 -13.26
N HIS A 340 -23.89 -17.25 -13.43
CA HIS A 340 -22.43 -17.19 -13.43
C HIS A 340 -21.89 -16.18 -12.43
N GLN A 341 -22.41 -14.96 -12.44
CA GLN A 341 -21.86 -13.86 -11.65
C GLN A 341 -22.89 -12.78 -11.33
N VAL A 342 -22.80 -12.27 -10.11
CA VAL A 342 -23.46 -11.05 -9.67
C VAL A 342 -22.39 -10.06 -9.22
N LEU A 343 -22.38 -8.85 -9.78
CA LEU A 343 -21.55 -7.74 -9.33
C LEU A 343 -22.47 -6.65 -8.78
N ILE A 344 -22.22 -6.22 -7.55
CA ILE A 344 -22.97 -5.14 -6.89
C ILE A 344 -22.00 -4.06 -6.46
N TYR A 345 -22.29 -2.82 -6.84
CA TYR A 345 -21.63 -1.65 -6.29
C TYR A 345 -22.65 -0.81 -5.53
N SER A 346 -22.40 -0.58 -4.23
CA SER A 346 -23.30 0.23 -3.40
C SER A 346 -22.51 0.98 -2.33
N PRO A 347 -22.72 2.30 -2.15
CA PRO A 347 -21.92 3.09 -1.21
C PRO A 347 -22.06 2.61 0.23
N TRP A 348 -23.24 2.08 0.60
CA TRP A 348 -23.52 1.63 1.96
C TRP A 348 -24.20 0.27 1.99
N ILE A 349 -23.86 -0.50 3.04
CA ILE A 349 -24.44 -1.81 3.34
C ILE A 349 -25.09 -1.74 4.72
N SER A 350 -26.34 -2.21 4.86
CA SER A 350 -27.06 -2.21 6.14
C SER A 350 -27.64 -3.58 6.48
N ALA A 351 -27.66 -3.93 7.77
CA ALA A 351 -28.28 -5.16 8.28
C ALA A 351 -29.80 -5.21 8.00
N ARG A 352 -30.44 -4.06 7.76
CA ARG A 352 -31.86 -3.98 7.41
C ARG A 352 -32.15 -4.62 6.04
N VAL A 353 -31.24 -4.44 5.09
CA VAL A 353 -31.38 -4.97 3.72
C VAL A 353 -30.66 -6.32 3.60
N VAL A 354 -29.40 -6.37 4.03
CA VAL A 354 -28.57 -7.58 4.10
C VAL A 354 -28.93 -8.36 5.36
N ASN A 355 -30.17 -8.83 5.39
CA ASN A 355 -30.71 -9.65 6.47
C ASN A 355 -30.65 -11.15 6.11
N ASP A 356 -31.11 -12.03 6.99
CA ASP A 356 -31.03 -13.48 6.79
C ASP A 356 -31.73 -13.96 5.51
N ARG A 357 -32.80 -13.28 5.07
CA ARG A 357 -33.46 -13.61 3.80
C ARG A 357 -32.55 -13.31 2.60
N PHE A 358 -31.82 -12.19 2.65
CA PHE A 358 -30.87 -11.83 1.60
C PHE A 358 -29.66 -12.77 1.62
N ILE A 359 -29.10 -13.07 2.80
CA ILE A 359 -28.00 -14.03 2.97
C ILE A 359 -28.38 -15.42 2.44
N LYS A 360 -29.58 -15.93 2.77
CA LYS A 360 -30.07 -17.22 2.23
C LYS A 360 -30.18 -17.21 0.70
N ARG A 361 -30.54 -16.07 0.10
CA ARG A 361 -30.56 -15.93 -1.36
C ARG A 361 -29.14 -16.01 -1.93
N LEU A 362 -28.19 -15.27 -1.36
CA LEU A 362 -26.80 -15.33 -1.81
C LEU A 362 -26.21 -16.74 -1.65
N GLN A 363 -26.51 -17.45 -0.56
CA GLN A 363 -26.11 -18.84 -0.38
C GLN A 363 -26.72 -19.77 -1.44
N LYS A 364 -27.98 -19.56 -1.83
CA LYS A 364 -28.60 -20.32 -2.93
C LYS A 364 -27.88 -20.09 -4.27
N LEU A 365 -27.38 -18.89 -4.51
CA LEU A 365 -26.56 -18.57 -5.68
C LEU A 365 -25.18 -19.23 -5.59
N ALA A 366 -24.52 -19.13 -4.44
CA ALA A 366 -23.24 -19.79 -4.17
C ALA A 366 -23.32 -21.32 -4.36
N ASN A 367 -24.43 -21.95 -3.96
CA ASN A 367 -24.68 -23.38 -4.17
C ASN A 367 -24.78 -23.78 -5.65
N LYS A 368 -25.22 -22.86 -6.52
CA LYS A 368 -25.19 -23.03 -7.99
C LYS A 368 -23.81 -22.73 -8.59
N GLY A 369 -22.88 -22.26 -7.76
CA GLY A 369 -21.54 -21.84 -8.15
C GLY A 369 -21.44 -20.41 -8.69
N VAL A 370 -22.46 -19.59 -8.49
CA VAL A 370 -22.45 -18.17 -8.90
C VAL A 370 -21.47 -17.38 -8.03
N TRP A 371 -20.58 -16.64 -8.67
CA TRP A 371 -19.68 -15.70 -8.01
C TRP A 371 -20.37 -14.39 -7.67
N ILE A 372 -20.11 -13.84 -6.49
CA ILE A 372 -20.75 -12.60 -6.03
C ILE A 372 -19.66 -11.59 -5.65
N LEU A 373 -19.55 -10.51 -6.41
CA LEU A 373 -18.65 -9.38 -6.16
C LEU A 373 -19.43 -8.23 -5.54
N ILE A 374 -18.99 -7.71 -4.40
CA ILE A 374 -19.61 -6.57 -3.73
C ILE A 374 -18.57 -5.49 -3.45
N GLY A 375 -18.72 -4.36 -4.13
CA GLY A 375 -17.92 -3.15 -3.94
C GLY A 375 -18.70 -2.16 -3.09
N TYR A 376 -18.07 -1.60 -2.07
CA TYR A 376 -18.72 -0.57 -1.24
C TYR A 376 -17.79 0.57 -0.84
N GLY A 377 -18.40 1.62 -0.31
CA GLY A 377 -17.72 2.80 0.22
C GLY A 377 -17.86 4.02 -0.68
N ILE A 378 -18.07 5.17 -0.03
CA ILE A 378 -18.10 6.49 -0.67
C ILE A 378 -17.03 7.41 -0.09
N ALA A 379 -16.56 7.12 1.13
CA ALA A 379 -15.54 7.92 1.78
C ALA A 379 -14.15 7.77 1.13
N LYS A 380 -13.21 8.56 1.63
CA LYS A 380 -11.79 8.64 1.23
C LYS A 380 -10.98 7.40 1.59
N SER A 381 -11.33 6.78 2.72
CA SER A 381 -10.75 5.55 3.24
C SER A 381 -11.84 4.77 3.99
N GLU A 382 -11.61 3.48 4.26
CA GLU A 382 -12.58 2.67 5.01
C GLU A 382 -12.77 3.22 6.44
N GLU A 383 -11.71 3.79 7.04
CA GLU A 383 -11.74 4.37 8.39
C GLU A 383 -12.61 5.62 8.45
N ALA A 384 -12.58 6.43 7.39
CA ALA A 384 -13.35 7.66 7.24
C ALA A 384 -14.81 7.41 6.84
N GLU A 385 -15.22 6.15 6.64
CA GLU A 385 -16.58 5.81 6.25
C GLU A 385 -17.55 6.11 7.40
N GLY A 386 -18.41 7.12 7.22
CA GLY A 386 -19.40 7.52 8.21
C GLY A 386 -20.45 6.44 8.48
N ARG A 387 -20.65 5.50 7.55
CA ARG A 387 -21.56 4.35 7.69
C ARG A 387 -20.81 3.04 7.50
N LYS A 388 -20.18 2.58 8.58
CA LYS A 388 -19.48 1.29 8.60
C LYS A 388 -20.44 0.12 8.42
N VAL A 389 -19.99 -0.91 7.69
CA VAL A 389 -20.71 -2.16 7.56
C VAL A 389 -20.77 -2.85 8.93
N PRO A 390 -21.95 -3.23 9.44
CA PRO A 390 -22.06 -3.93 10.72
C PRO A 390 -21.23 -5.22 10.72
N LYS A 391 -20.53 -5.50 11.83
CA LYS A 391 -19.65 -6.67 11.95
C LYS A 391 -20.36 -7.99 11.63
N GLU A 392 -21.58 -8.17 12.16
CA GLU A 392 -22.43 -9.34 11.89
C GLU A 392 -22.72 -9.52 10.39
N VAL A 393 -22.89 -8.43 9.65
CA VAL A 393 -23.11 -8.48 8.20
C VAL A 393 -21.84 -8.91 7.48
N LYS A 394 -20.67 -8.39 7.88
CA LYS A 394 -19.37 -8.83 7.34
C LYS A 394 -19.18 -10.34 7.56
N GLU A 395 -19.40 -10.80 8.79
CA GLU A 395 -19.27 -12.23 9.15
C GLU A 395 -20.24 -13.11 8.35
N LYS A 396 -21.51 -12.72 8.21
CA LYS A 396 -22.51 -13.46 7.43
C LYS A 396 -22.19 -13.50 5.94
N LEU A 397 -21.60 -12.43 5.37
CA LEU A 397 -21.19 -12.41 3.97
C LEU A 397 -19.96 -13.31 3.74
N SER A 398 -18.95 -13.23 4.62
CA SER A 398 -17.75 -14.09 4.55
C SER A 398 -18.07 -15.57 4.71
N ALA A 399 -19.12 -15.92 5.45
CA ALA A 399 -19.52 -17.31 5.69
C ALA A 399 -20.21 -17.98 4.49
N ILE A 400 -20.47 -17.26 3.40
CA ILE A 400 -21.14 -17.82 2.22
C ILE A 400 -20.12 -18.56 1.36
N LEU A 401 -20.21 -19.88 1.34
CA LEU A 401 -19.29 -20.76 0.62
C LEU A 401 -19.95 -21.41 -0.60
N THR A 402 -19.17 -21.68 -1.63
CA THR A 402 -19.51 -22.63 -2.70
C THR A 402 -19.50 -24.07 -2.13
N PRO A 403 -20.07 -25.06 -2.85
CA PRO A 403 -19.97 -26.47 -2.43
C PRO A 403 -18.53 -26.98 -2.26
N GLU A 404 -17.58 -26.34 -2.95
CA GLU A 404 -16.14 -26.59 -2.92
C GLU A 404 -15.45 -25.96 -1.70
N GLY A 405 -16.21 -25.29 -0.82
CA GLY A 405 -15.70 -24.62 0.38
C GLY A 405 -15.03 -23.28 0.10
N ILE A 406 -15.24 -22.68 -1.07
CA ILE A 406 -14.61 -21.41 -1.46
C ILE A 406 -15.54 -20.26 -1.10
N PRO A 407 -15.05 -19.14 -0.55
CA PRO A 407 -15.88 -17.96 -0.32
C PRO A 407 -16.48 -17.43 -1.62
N ALA A 408 -17.80 -17.59 -1.80
CA ALA A 408 -18.48 -17.21 -3.03
C ALA A 408 -18.73 -15.70 -3.11
N VAL A 409 -18.77 -15.03 -1.95
CA VAL A 409 -18.94 -13.58 -1.84
C VAL A 409 -17.58 -12.93 -1.58
N GLN A 410 -17.15 -12.13 -2.54
CA GLN A 410 -15.98 -11.29 -2.46
C GLN A 410 -16.44 -9.85 -2.22
N PHE A 411 -16.44 -9.39 -0.97
CA PHE A 411 -16.87 -8.04 -0.61
C PHE A 411 -15.69 -7.20 -0.12
N PHE A 412 -15.46 -6.06 -0.77
CA PHE A 412 -14.31 -5.21 -0.47
C PHE A 412 -14.73 -3.74 -0.44
N TRP A 413 -14.10 -2.98 0.45
CA TRP A 413 -14.16 -1.53 0.39
C TRP A 413 -13.36 -1.08 -0.83
N LEU A 414 -14.04 -0.45 -1.78
CA LEU A 414 -13.45 0.06 -3.02
C LEU A 414 -13.51 1.60 -3.09
N GLY A 415 -14.32 2.24 -2.24
CA GLY A 415 -14.30 3.67 -1.98
C GLY A 415 -14.71 4.58 -3.15
N GLY A 416 -14.86 5.88 -2.85
CA GLY A 416 -14.91 6.93 -3.86
C GLY A 416 -15.96 6.78 -4.96
N SER A 417 -17.11 6.18 -4.66
CA SER A 417 -18.23 6.12 -5.60
C SER A 417 -19.58 6.13 -4.89
N HIS A 418 -20.46 7.01 -5.36
CA HIS A 418 -21.86 7.03 -4.97
C HIS A 418 -22.71 6.11 -5.86
N ALA A 419 -22.11 5.31 -6.73
CA ALA A 419 -22.84 4.48 -7.69
C ALA A 419 -23.65 3.37 -7.00
N LYS A 420 -24.79 3.08 -7.60
CA LYS A 420 -25.75 2.08 -7.11
C LYS A 420 -26.11 1.23 -8.29
N GLU A 421 -25.22 0.30 -8.56
CA GLU A 421 -25.22 -0.50 -9.78
C GLU A 421 -25.18 -1.98 -9.44
N LEU A 422 -25.90 -2.77 -10.22
CA LEU A 422 -25.92 -4.22 -10.11
C LEU A 422 -25.88 -4.82 -11.51
N ILE A 423 -24.94 -5.74 -11.73
CA ILE A 423 -24.73 -6.39 -13.01
C ILE A 423 -24.84 -7.90 -12.79
N VAL A 424 -25.64 -8.57 -13.61
CA VAL A 424 -25.81 -10.03 -13.56
C VAL A 424 -25.44 -10.63 -14.90
N ASP A 425 -24.57 -11.64 -14.84
CA ASP A 425 -24.12 -12.47 -15.96
C ASP A 425 -23.68 -11.69 -17.20
N ARG A 426 -23.21 -10.44 -17.02
CA ARG A 426 -22.87 -9.49 -18.09
C ARG A 426 -24.00 -9.27 -19.12
N GLY A 427 -25.23 -9.62 -18.77
CA GLY A 427 -26.41 -9.49 -19.65
C GLY A 427 -27.49 -8.55 -19.10
N ILE A 428 -27.47 -8.26 -17.80
CA ILE A 428 -28.43 -7.36 -17.15
C ILE A 428 -27.67 -6.36 -16.29
N HIS A 429 -28.02 -5.08 -16.41
CA HIS A 429 -27.50 -4.00 -15.60
C HIS A 429 -28.66 -3.19 -14.97
N LEU A 430 -28.68 -3.09 -13.64
CA LEU A 430 -29.53 -2.19 -12.90
C LEU A 430 -28.70 -0.99 -12.42
N LEU A 431 -29.15 0.22 -12.73
CA LEU A 431 -28.55 1.47 -12.25
C LEU A 431 -29.61 2.48 -11.83
N GLY A 432 -29.33 3.30 -10.82
CA GLY A 432 -30.24 4.38 -10.46
C GLY A 432 -29.96 4.99 -9.10
N SER A 433 -31.00 5.56 -8.50
CA SER A 433 -30.90 6.24 -7.20
C SER A 433 -31.03 5.29 -6.01
N ASN A 434 -31.57 4.08 -6.21
CA ASN A 434 -31.86 3.13 -5.14
C ASN A 434 -30.62 2.39 -4.66
N ASN A 435 -30.28 2.51 -3.37
CA ASN A 435 -29.18 1.75 -2.76
C ASN A 435 -29.56 0.27 -2.56
N PHE A 436 -29.03 -0.62 -3.41
CA PHE A 436 -29.37 -2.05 -3.39
C PHE A 436 -29.03 -2.79 -2.10
N LEU A 437 -28.06 -2.31 -1.31
CA LEU A 437 -27.59 -2.99 -0.08
C LEU A 437 -27.91 -2.24 1.22
N SER A 438 -28.56 -1.07 1.16
CA SER A 438 -28.87 -0.29 2.36
C SER A 438 -30.25 0.35 2.39
N PHE A 439 -30.97 0.41 1.26
CA PHE A 439 -32.31 0.97 1.17
C PHE A 439 -33.32 -0.01 0.56
N ARG A 440 -34.58 0.06 1.03
CA ARG A 440 -35.70 -0.66 0.41
C ARG A 440 -36.66 0.37 -0.18
N ALA A 441 -36.73 0.45 -1.51
CA ALA A 441 -37.72 1.26 -2.25
C ALA A 441 -39.20 0.92 -1.92
N SER A 442 -39.47 -0.10 -1.10
CA SER A 442 -40.83 -0.48 -0.69
C SER A 442 -41.45 0.41 0.39
N SER A 443 -40.75 1.42 0.92
CA SER A 443 -41.26 2.25 2.03
C SER A 443 -42.13 3.44 1.63
N GLY A 444 -42.47 3.63 0.34
CA GLY A 444 -43.48 4.59 -0.13
C GLY A 444 -43.20 6.09 0.08
N LEU A 445 -42.14 6.44 0.82
CA LEU A 445 -41.83 7.81 1.23
C LEU A 445 -40.88 8.56 0.26
N TRP A 446 -40.27 7.89 -0.72
CA TRP A 446 -39.24 8.45 -1.60
C TRP A 446 -39.40 7.93 -3.05
N ASP A 447 -39.38 8.83 -4.05
CA ASP A 447 -39.49 8.49 -5.49
C ASP A 447 -38.14 7.98 -6.03
N GLU A 448 -37.81 6.74 -5.70
CA GLU A 448 -36.63 6.06 -6.22
C GLU A 448 -36.87 5.55 -7.65
N SER A 449 -35.86 5.66 -8.51
CA SER A 449 -35.89 5.12 -9.87
C SER A 449 -34.65 4.28 -10.18
N VAL A 450 -34.87 3.19 -10.91
CA VAL A 450 -33.81 2.27 -11.39
C VAL A 450 -34.08 1.95 -12.85
N TYR A 451 -33.07 1.99 -13.69
CA TYR A 451 -33.14 1.50 -15.05
C TYR A 451 -32.67 0.05 -15.09
N LYS A 452 -33.48 -0.84 -15.68
CA LYS A 452 -33.08 -2.18 -16.08
C LYS A 452 -32.62 -2.14 -17.52
N VAL A 453 -31.34 -2.42 -17.74
CA VAL A 453 -30.68 -2.38 -19.05
C VAL A 453 -30.24 -3.78 -19.44
N THR A 454 -30.59 -4.22 -20.64
CA THR A 454 -30.13 -5.48 -21.26
C THR A 454 -29.40 -5.24 -22.58
N ILE A 455 -29.05 -3.99 -22.88
CA ILE A 455 -28.27 -3.62 -24.05
C ILE A 455 -26.82 -4.06 -23.85
N LEU A 456 -26.39 -5.08 -24.59
CA LEU A 456 -25.13 -5.78 -24.37
C LEU A 456 -23.93 -4.85 -24.23
N GLU A 457 -23.78 -3.87 -25.12
CA GLU A 457 -22.65 -2.93 -25.09
C GLU A 457 -22.63 -2.05 -23.83
N GLN A 458 -23.79 -1.59 -23.37
CA GLN A 458 -23.86 -0.79 -22.14
C GLN A 458 -23.62 -1.63 -20.89
N VAL A 459 -24.12 -2.87 -20.89
CA VAL A 459 -23.86 -3.82 -19.80
C VAL A 459 -22.37 -4.17 -19.76
N ARG A 460 -21.74 -4.39 -20.92
CA ARG A 460 -20.31 -4.67 -21.05
C ARG A 460 -19.46 -3.52 -20.51
N GLN A 461 -19.74 -2.28 -20.92
CA GLN A 461 -19.02 -1.10 -20.44
C GLN A 461 -19.15 -0.94 -18.92
N ALA A 462 -20.35 -1.11 -18.37
CA ALA A 462 -20.55 -1.05 -16.93
C ALA A 462 -19.79 -2.18 -16.21
N TYR A 463 -19.81 -3.39 -16.76
CA TYR A 463 -19.09 -4.54 -16.21
C TYR A 463 -17.59 -4.28 -16.18
N GLU A 464 -16.99 -3.90 -17.32
CA GLU A 464 -15.56 -3.65 -17.45
C GLU A 464 -15.10 -2.56 -16.47
N PHE A 465 -15.88 -1.48 -16.34
CA PHE A 465 -15.59 -0.40 -15.41
C PHE A 465 -15.48 -0.88 -13.95
N TYR A 466 -16.43 -1.68 -13.47
CA TYR A 466 -16.40 -2.16 -12.09
C TYR A 466 -15.47 -3.34 -11.88
N ALA A 467 -15.40 -4.27 -12.84
CA ALA A 467 -14.48 -5.40 -12.81
C ALA A 467 -13.04 -4.91 -12.65
N ARG A 468 -12.67 -3.81 -13.30
CA ARG A 468 -11.35 -3.20 -13.17
C ARG A 468 -11.02 -2.80 -11.73
N ARG A 469 -11.98 -2.25 -10.98
CA ARG A 469 -11.77 -1.86 -9.58
C ARG A 469 -11.49 -3.06 -8.67
N PHE A 470 -12.14 -4.20 -8.95
CA PHE A 470 -11.84 -5.44 -8.25
C PHE A 470 -10.50 -6.04 -8.68
N GLU A 471 -10.12 -5.90 -9.95
CA GLU A 471 -8.80 -6.31 -10.45
C GLU A 471 -7.69 -5.52 -9.75
N ASP A 472 -7.84 -4.19 -9.66
CA ASP A 472 -6.89 -3.33 -8.96
C ASP A 472 -6.79 -3.71 -7.47
N LYS A 473 -7.92 -4.02 -6.82
CA LYS A 473 -7.92 -4.51 -5.43
C LYS A 473 -7.24 -5.87 -5.28
N ALA A 474 -7.45 -6.79 -6.21
CA ALA A 474 -6.76 -8.08 -6.22
C ALA A 474 -5.24 -7.89 -6.35
N GLN A 475 -4.81 -6.96 -7.20
CA GLN A 475 -3.39 -6.64 -7.38
C GLN A 475 -2.78 -5.98 -6.13
N GLU A 476 -3.51 -5.07 -5.47
CA GLU A 476 -3.11 -4.49 -4.18
C GLU A 476 -2.88 -5.57 -3.14
N LEU A 477 -3.87 -6.44 -2.92
CA LEU A 477 -3.78 -7.56 -1.98
C LEU A 477 -2.60 -8.49 -2.30
N TRP A 478 -2.37 -8.77 -3.59
CA TRP A 478 -1.24 -9.59 -4.03
C TRP A 478 0.11 -8.93 -3.74
N ASN A 479 0.25 -7.64 -4.02
CA ASN A 479 1.49 -6.90 -3.76
C ASN A 479 1.80 -6.85 -2.25
N ASP A 480 0.79 -6.62 -1.42
CA ASP A 480 0.91 -6.64 0.03
C ASP A 480 1.22 -8.05 0.55
N ALA A 481 0.62 -9.08 -0.06
CA ALA A 481 0.93 -10.47 0.24
C ALA A 481 2.40 -10.80 -0.05
N LEU A 482 2.93 -10.39 -1.21
CA LEU A 482 4.34 -10.60 -1.57
C LEU A 482 5.28 -9.89 -0.61
N LYS A 483 4.99 -8.62 -0.29
CA LYS A 483 5.81 -7.82 0.62
C LYS A 483 5.90 -8.44 2.02
N ASN A 484 4.79 -8.98 2.53
CA ASN A 484 4.69 -9.47 3.89
C ASN A 484 4.70 -11.02 4.01
N LYS A 485 4.87 -11.73 2.89
CA LYS A 485 4.67 -13.20 2.77
C LYS A 485 3.36 -13.68 3.40
N ASN A 486 2.28 -12.90 3.23
CA ASN A 486 0.99 -13.18 3.85
C ASN A 486 0.12 -14.05 2.92
N ILE A 487 -0.02 -15.33 3.28
CA ILE A 487 -0.80 -16.30 2.50
C ILE A 487 -2.31 -16.00 2.47
N GLU A 488 -2.85 -15.37 3.51
CA GLU A 488 -4.27 -15.02 3.58
C GLU A 488 -4.62 -13.93 2.58
N LEU A 489 -3.79 -12.87 2.49
CA LEU A 489 -3.95 -11.81 1.50
C LEU A 489 -3.78 -12.34 0.06
N ALA A 490 -2.81 -13.23 -0.17
CA ALA A 490 -2.65 -13.90 -1.46
C ALA A 490 -3.87 -14.74 -1.83
N THR A 491 -4.44 -15.45 -0.85
CA THR A 491 -5.65 -16.26 -1.04
C THR A 491 -6.85 -15.40 -1.41
N GLN A 492 -7.02 -14.24 -0.75
CA GLN A 492 -8.07 -13.27 -1.08
C GLN A 492 -7.91 -12.70 -2.50
N ALA A 493 -6.68 -12.35 -2.90
CA ALA A 493 -6.39 -11.90 -4.27
C ALA A 493 -6.78 -12.98 -5.30
N PHE A 494 -6.49 -14.24 -5.01
CA PHE A 494 -6.83 -15.37 -5.88
C PHE A 494 -8.33 -15.56 -6.00
N TYR A 495 -9.08 -15.45 -4.90
CA TYR A 495 -10.55 -15.53 -4.96
C TYR A 495 -11.17 -14.39 -5.78
N LEU A 496 -10.61 -13.17 -5.72
CA LEU A 496 -11.02 -12.08 -6.60
C LEU A 496 -10.71 -12.37 -8.07
N TRP A 497 -9.49 -12.82 -8.39
CA TRP A 497 -9.13 -13.21 -9.76
C TRP A 497 -10.01 -14.36 -10.28
N GLY A 498 -10.28 -15.36 -9.44
CA GLY A 498 -11.22 -16.44 -9.73
C GLY A 498 -12.62 -15.90 -10.02
N ALA A 499 -13.16 -15.02 -9.18
CA ALA A 499 -14.45 -14.38 -9.44
C ALA A 499 -14.47 -13.61 -10.78
N LEU A 500 -13.37 -12.93 -11.14
CA LEU A 500 -13.22 -12.17 -12.38
C LEU A 500 -12.95 -13.02 -13.62
N GLY A 501 -12.53 -14.29 -13.46
CA GLY A 501 -12.21 -15.21 -14.55
C GLY A 501 -10.78 -15.06 -15.03
N MET A 502 -9.89 -14.78 -14.08
CA MET A 502 -8.47 -14.55 -14.28
C MET A 502 -7.66 -15.68 -13.61
N GLU A 503 -8.16 -16.91 -13.67
CA GLU A 503 -7.51 -18.08 -13.07
C GLU A 503 -6.09 -18.32 -13.65
N GLU A 504 -5.86 -17.93 -14.90
CA GLU A 504 -4.55 -17.97 -15.54
C GLU A 504 -3.57 -16.94 -14.95
N MET A 505 -4.06 -15.73 -14.61
CA MET A 505 -3.25 -14.71 -13.93
C MET A 505 -2.76 -15.23 -12.58
N ALA A 506 -3.64 -15.84 -11.79
CA ALA A 506 -3.29 -16.42 -10.50
C ALA A 506 -2.16 -17.47 -10.65
N LEU A 507 -2.26 -18.35 -11.64
CA LEU A 507 -1.25 -19.37 -11.93
C LEU A 507 0.10 -18.78 -12.35
N ASN A 508 0.07 -17.78 -13.23
CA ASN A 508 1.28 -17.09 -13.67
C ASN A 508 1.99 -16.42 -12.48
N GLN A 509 1.22 -15.85 -11.55
CA GLN A 509 1.77 -15.25 -10.33
C GLN A 509 2.37 -16.27 -9.36
N ILE A 510 1.76 -17.47 -9.20
CA ILE A 510 2.38 -18.58 -8.46
C ILE A 510 3.76 -18.89 -9.02
N LYS A 511 3.84 -19.11 -10.35
CA LYS A 511 5.07 -19.50 -11.03
C LYS A 511 6.14 -18.41 -10.98
N ALA A 512 5.76 -17.16 -11.25
CA ALA A 512 6.69 -16.04 -11.27
C ALA A 512 7.34 -15.79 -9.89
N ASN A 513 6.65 -16.14 -8.81
CA ASN A 513 7.10 -15.89 -7.44
C ASN A 513 7.46 -17.17 -6.66
N ASN A 514 7.44 -18.34 -7.31
CA ASN A 514 7.68 -19.65 -6.72
C ASN A 514 6.88 -19.91 -5.42
N TRP A 515 5.60 -19.55 -5.40
CA TRP A 515 4.76 -19.62 -4.19
C TRP A 515 3.87 -20.88 -4.18
N GLU A 516 4.49 -22.04 -3.98
CA GLU A 516 3.85 -23.35 -4.18
C GLU A 516 2.65 -23.62 -3.26
N GLU A 517 2.61 -23.05 -2.07
CA GLU A 517 1.51 -23.23 -1.11
C GLU A 517 0.16 -22.77 -1.67
N LEU A 518 0.16 -21.86 -2.65
CA LEU A 518 -1.05 -21.33 -3.28
C LEU A 518 -1.61 -22.24 -4.39
N TYR A 519 -0.91 -23.30 -4.79
CA TYR A 519 -1.45 -24.24 -5.78
C TYR A 519 -2.75 -24.89 -5.32
N SER A 520 -2.94 -25.18 -4.03
CA SER A 520 -4.19 -25.75 -3.52
C SER A 520 -5.38 -24.79 -3.73
N VAL A 521 -5.17 -23.49 -3.47
CA VAL A 521 -6.16 -22.43 -3.67
C VAL A 521 -6.51 -22.31 -5.15
N TRP A 522 -5.49 -22.26 -6.02
CA TRP A 522 -5.68 -22.20 -7.46
C TRP A 522 -6.43 -23.43 -8.01
N ILE A 523 -6.11 -24.64 -7.55
CA ILE A 523 -6.82 -25.87 -7.94
C ILE A 523 -8.30 -25.77 -7.57
N SER A 524 -8.64 -25.31 -6.36
CA SER A 524 -10.03 -25.13 -5.95
C SER A 524 -10.78 -24.16 -6.87
N LEU A 525 -10.15 -23.04 -7.25
CA LEU A 525 -10.71 -22.10 -8.22
C LEU A 525 -10.99 -22.74 -9.58
N VAL A 526 -10.03 -23.51 -10.10
CA VAL A 526 -10.20 -24.18 -11.39
C VAL A 526 -11.29 -25.25 -11.32
N LYS A 527 -11.36 -26.05 -10.24
CA LYS A 527 -12.44 -27.02 -10.04
C LYS A 527 -13.82 -26.36 -10.05
N GLN A 528 -13.94 -25.23 -9.35
CA GLN A 528 -15.15 -24.42 -9.34
C GLN A 528 -15.52 -23.92 -10.75
N GLY A 529 -14.53 -23.40 -11.49
CA GLY A 529 -14.71 -22.95 -12.87
C GLY A 529 -15.15 -24.06 -13.82
N ILE A 530 -14.61 -25.27 -13.68
CA ILE A 530 -14.99 -26.44 -14.49
C ILE A 530 -16.44 -26.83 -14.19
N LYS A 531 -16.81 -26.98 -12.92
CA LYS A 531 -18.17 -27.38 -12.50
C LYS A 531 -19.25 -26.42 -13.00
N THR A 532 -18.92 -25.13 -13.02
CA THR A 532 -19.80 -24.07 -13.50
C THR A 532 -19.74 -23.85 -15.02
N HIS A 533 -19.02 -24.71 -15.75
CA HIS A 533 -18.82 -24.63 -17.20
C HIS A 533 -18.19 -23.31 -17.68
N ARG A 534 -17.49 -22.61 -16.78
CA ARG A 534 -16.74 -21.38 -17.10
C ARG A 534 -15.37 -21.70 -17.67
N ILE A 535 -14.74 -22.77 -17.18
CA ILE A 535 -13.45 -23.27 -17.66
C ILE A 535 -13.74 -24.50 -18.52
N LEU A 536 -13.43 -24.38 -19.81
CA LEU A 536 -13.64 -25.46 -20.78
C LEU A 536 -12.47 -26.46 -20.77
N PRO A 537 -12.70 -27.73 -21.16
CA PRO A 537 -11.67 -28.78 -21.16
C PRO A 537 -10.43 -28.50 -22.05
N ASP A 538 -10.54 -27.57 -22.98
CA ASP A 538 -9.47 -27.14 -23.89
C ASP A 538 -8.73 -25.89 -23.38
N SER A 539 -9.18 -25.27 -22.29
CA SER A 539 -8.52 -24.10 -21.72
C SER A 539 -7.12 -24.42 -21.16
N ALA A 540 -6.22 -23.42 -21.20
CA ALA A 540 -4.86 -23.55 -20.66
C ALA A 540 -4.87 -23.93 -19.17
N CYS A 541 -5.78 -23.36 -18.38
CA CYS A 541 -5.93 -23.70 -16.96
C CYS A 541 -6.29 -25.18 -16.75
N PHE A 542 -7.15 -25.74 -17.60
CA PHE A 542 -7.54 -27.14 -17.52
C PHE A 542 -6.40 -28.10 -17.88
N GLN A 543 -5.61 -27.77 -18.91
CA GLN A 543 -4.44 -28.58 -19.28
C GLN A 543 -3.38 -28.55 -18.17
N GLN A 544 -3.09 -27.38 -17.60
CA GLN A 544 -2.14 -27.28 -16.49
C GLN A 544 -2.61 -28.01 -15.23
N LEU A 545 -3.91 -28.05 -14.96
CA LEU A 545 -4.45 -28.85 -13.86
C LEU A 545 -4.17 -30.36 -14.05
N LYS A 546 -4.22 -30.86 -15.30
CA LYS A 546 -3.86 -32.25 -15.62
C LYS A 546 -2.38 -32.52 -15.39
N ASP A 547 -1.51 -31.61 -15.82
CA ASP A 547 -0.05 -31.75 -15.72
C ASP A 547 0.44 -31.78 -14.27
N ILE A 548 -0.26 -31.08 -13.36
CA ILE A 548 0.03 -31.07 -11.92
C ILE A 548 -0.37 -32.40 -11.24
N GLY A 549 -0.91 -33.38 -11.98
CA GLY A 549 -1.13 -34.76 -11.50
C GLY A 549 -2.25 -34.93 -10.48
N LYS A 550 -3.05 -33.89 -10.21
CA LYS A 550 -4.16 -33.92 -9.24
C LYS A 550 -5.54 -34.13 -9.87
N PHE A 551 -5.58 -34.62 -11.11
CA PHE A 551 -6.83 -34.88 -11.84
C PHE A 551 -7.63 -36.06 -11.26
N ASN A 552 -7.00 -37.02 -10.59
CA ASN A 552 -7.66 -38.23 -10.04
C ASN A 552 -8.54 -37.97 -8.79
N GLN A 553 -8.86 -36.71 -8.49
CA GLN A 553 -9.78 -36.28 -7.41
C GLN A 553 -10.88 -35.34 -7.93
N LEU A 554 -11.19 -35.39 -9.23
CA LEU A 554 -12.29 -34.65 -9.88
C LEU A 554 -13.56 -35.49 -9.93
#